data_AF-A0A2A2RDX8-F1
#
_entry.id   AF-A0A2A2RDX8-F1
#
_cell.length_a   1.000
_cell.length_b   1.000
_cell.length_c   1.000
_cell.angle_alpha   90.00
_cell.angle_beta   90.00
_cell.angle_gamma   90.00
#
_symmetry.space_group_name_H-M   'P 1'
#
loop_
_entity.id
_entity.type
_entity.pdbx_description
1 polymer ?
#
loop_
_entity_poly.entity_id
_entity_poly.type
_entity_poly.pdbx_seq_one_letter_code
_entity_poly.pdbx_strand_id
1 'polypeptide(L)'
;MKITRSRNPRSPQLSNIVTSNTPSNEDPSKLSNQTGEKSSIPAPVLRENPEPTSSNAPIPLALTSIFFVIIFIAGIYLALNSGGFRSDVFSPKLVSWSGGGAGGVAAPVDPKVVGKRIYTQNCVVCHQTSGLGMPGQFPPLVGSEWVVGGDWVADNHLVSILLHGMQGAVQVKGVTYNNAMPPWKQLKDDQIAAVLTYIRSEWGNAAAPISPEYVKSMRDKTTARTEPWSQKELKAMPAESAGTSAAPAAPAPAAAKTTPSA
;
A
#
# COMPACT_ATOMS: atom_id res chain seq x y z
N MET A 1 -33.43 -1.52 66.00
CA MET A 1 -34.69 -2.19 65.55
C MET A 1 -34.45 -3.69 65.48
N LYS A 2 -35.45 -4.52 65.85
CA LYS A 2 -35.49 -5.96 65.54
C LYS A 2 -36.08 -6.20 64.13
N ILE A 3 -36.08 -7.49 63.73
CA ILE A 3 -36.98 -8.24 62.82
C ILE A 3 -36.18 -8.78 61.60
N THR A 4 -35.70 -10.03 61.50
CA THR A 4 -36.27 -11.41 61.61
C THR A 4 -37.09 -11.92 60.40
N ARG A 5 -36.58 -13.00 59.78
CA ARG A 5 -37.26 -14.14 59.08
C ARG A 5 -38.25 -13.88 57.92
N SER A 6 -38.06 -14.62 56.82
CA SER A 6 -38.97 -15.69 56.31
C SER A 6 -38.29 -16.48 55.16
N ARG A 7 -37.99 -17.77 55.30
CA ARG A 7 -38.82 -18.98 55.01
C ARG A 7 -39.07 -19.30 53.52
N ASN A 8 -38.46 -20.41 53.09
CA ASN A 8 -38.89 -21.33 52.01
C ASN A 8 -40.28 -21.95 52.31
N PRO A 9 -41.10 -22.30 51.30
CA PRO A 9 -41.68 -23.64 51.30
C PRO A 9 -41.81 -24.36 49.93
N ARG A 10 -41.31 -25.61 49.91
CA ARG A 10 -41.92 -26.86 49.38
C ARG A 10 -42.75 -26.85 48.07
N SER A 11 -42.26 -27.64 47.11
CA SER A 11 -42.89 -28.78 46.39
C SER A 11 -44.43 -28.93 46.34
N PRO A 12 -44.97 -29.43 45.21
CA PRO A 12 -45.25 -30.89 45.11
C PRO A 12 -44.84 -31.49 43.73
N GLN A 13 -44.37 -32.74 43.64
CA GLN A 13 -45.10 -34.00 43.26
C GLN A 13 -45.69 -33.98 41.82
N LEU A 14 -45.82 -35.07 41.05
CA LEU A 14 -45.92 -36.52 41.35
C LEU A 14 -45.76 -37.33 40.04
N SER A 15 -45.64 -38.67 40.11
CA SER A 15 -45.96 -39.65 39.04
C SER A 15 -44.99 -39.71 37.83
N ASN A 16 -44.72 -40.83 37.13
CA ASN A 16 -45.05 -42.26 37.22
C ASN A 16 -44.21 -43.02 36.13
N ILE A 17 -44.03 -44.37 36.04
CA ILE A 17 -44.40 -45.57 36.83
C ILE A 17 -43.52 -46.77 36.34
N VAL A 18 -43.43 -47.91 37.05
CA VAL A 18 -43.04 -49.27 36.54
C VAL A 18 -41.56 -49.47 36.09
N THR A 19 -40.90 -50.64 36.20
CA THR A 19 -40.99 -51.83 37.10
C THR A 19 -39.67 -52.58 36.98
N SER A 20 -39.19 -53.20 38.06
CA SER A 20 -38.05 -54.12 38.06
C SER A 20 -38.30 -55.36 37.20
N ASN A 21 -37.38 -55.70 36.28
CA ASN A 21 -37.30 -57.08 35.79
C ASN A 21 -35.85 -57.46 35.43
N THR A 22 -35.25 -58.29 36.28
CA THR A 22 -33.99 -58.99 36.02
C THR A 22 -34.30 -60.25 35.21
N PRO A 23 -33.74 -60.46 34.01
CA PRO A 23 -33.79 -61.76 33.36
C PRO A 23 -32.69 -62.66 33.93
N SER A 24 -33.08 -63.57 34.83
CA SER A 24 -32.28 -64.76 35.14
C SER A 24 -32.35 -65.75 33.96
N ASN A 25 -31.35 -66.64 33.89
CA ASN A 25 -31.12 -67.69 32.88
C ASN A 25 -30.60 -67.23 31.51
N GLU A 26 -29.28 -67.37 31.35
CA GLU A 26 -28.70 -67.74 30.06
C GLU A 26 -29.02 -69.22 29.78
N ASP A 27 -29.56 -69.51 28.60
CA ASP A 27 -29.64 -70.86 28.02
C ASP A 27 -28.90 -70.82 26.67
N PRO A 28 -27.73 -71.47 26.53
CA PRO A 28 -26.93 -71.41 25.30
C PRO A 28 -27.60 -72.14 24.12
N SER A 29 -28.72 -72.84 24.34
CA SER A 29 -29.39 -73.69 23.34
C SER A 29 -30.17 -72.92 22.27
N LYS A 30 -30.36 -71.60 22.40
CA LYS A 30 -31.19 -70.78 21.48
C LYS A 30 -30.42 -69.96 20.45
N LEU A 31 -29.13 -70.21 20.25
CA LEU A 31 -28.31 -69.47 19.27
C LEU A 31 -28.23 -70.12 17.87
N SER A 32 -28.97 -71.20 17.61
CA SER A 32 -28.82 -72.04 16.40
C SER A 32 -29.88 -71.84 15.31
N ASN A 33 -30.82 -70.90 15.44
CA ASN A 33 -31.88 -70.70 14.44
C ASN A 33 -32.21 -69.21 14.13
N GLN A 34 -31.18 -68.41 13.84
CA GLN A 34 -31.34 -67.08 13.25
C GLN A 34 -30.53 -66.87 11.95
N THR A 35 -30.07 -67.95 11.32
CA THR A 35 -29.55 -67.91 9.94
C THR A 35 -30.68 -68.12 8.94
N GLY A 36 -31.59 -67.14 8.79
CA GLY A 36 -32.76 -67.37 7.94
C GLY A 36 -33.73 -66.22 7.62
N GLU A 37 -33.66 -65.05 8.25
CA GLU A 37 -34.60 -63.96 7.92
C GLU A 37 -33.88 -62.66 7.57
N LYS A 38 -33.86 -62.32 6.28
CA LYS A 38 -33.48 -60.97 5.82
C LYS A 38 -34.58 -60.01 6.27
N SER A 39 -34.39 -59.34 7.40
CA SER A 39 -35.19 -58.18 7.77
C SER A 39 -35.02 -57.08 6.73
N SER A 40 -35.92 -57.04 5.75
CA SER A 40 -35.93 -56.04 4.68
C SER A 40 -36.42 -54.73 5.24
N ILE A 41 -35.49 -53.82 5.54
CA ILE A 41 -35.80 -52.45 5.96
C ILE A 41 -36.71 -51.81 4.90
N PRO A 42 -37.90 -51.29 5.27
CA PRO A 42 -38.83 -50.71 4.31
C PRO A 42 -38.20 -49.56 3.51
N ALA A 43 -38.49 -49.50 2.21
CA ALA A 43 -37.96 -48.50 1.29
C ALA A 43 -38.16 -47.01 1.69
N PRO A 44 -39.12 -46.61 2.55
CA PRO A 44 -39.15 -45.27 3.13
C PRO A 44 -37.97 -44.97 4.07
N VAL A 45 -37.56 -45.92 4.91
CA VAL A 45 -36.48 -45.73 5.90
C VAL A 45 -35.11 -45.57 5.21
N LEU A 46 -34.94 -46.17 4.02
CA LEU A 46 -33.76 -45.98 3.17
C LEU A 46 -33.74 -44.65 2.39
N ARG A 47 -34.82 -43.84 2.42
CA ARG A 47 -34.81 -42.46 1.90
C ARG A 47 -34.34 -41.43 2.93
N GLU A 48 -34.47 -41.75 4.20
CA GLU A 48 -34.09 -40.88 5.31
C GLU A 48 -32.62 -41.15 5.64
N ASN A 49 -31.73 -40.44 4.95
CA ASN A 49 -30.33 -40.39 5.37
C ASN A 49 -30.28 -39.98 6.84
N PRO A 50 -29.50 -40.67 7.70
CA PRO A 50 -29.41 -40.32 9.12
C PRO A 50 -28.97 -38.87 9.26
N GLU A 51 -29.56 -38.15 10.23
CA GLU A 51 -29.28 -36.73 10.44
C GLU A 51 -27.76 -36.50 10.54
N PRO A 52 -27.23 -35.46 9.88
CA PRO A 52 -25.79 -35.21 9.84
C PRO A 52 -25.28 -34.81 11.23
N THR A 53 -24.89 -35.82 12.01
CA THR A 53 -24.24 -35.63 13.31
C THR A 53 -22.98 -34.80 13.13
N SER A 54 -22.89 -33.68 13.87
CA SER A 54 -21.73 -32.79 13.87
C SER A 54 -20.55 -33.43 14.59
N SER A 55 -19.90 -34.38 13.91
CA SER A 55 -18.67 -35.00 14.36
C SER A 55 -17.54 -33.98 14.36
N ASN A 56 -16.85 -33.85 15.49
CA ASN A 56 -15.62 -33.07 15.62
C ASN A 56 -14.47 -33.79 14.93
N ALA A 57 -14.46 -33.78 13.59
CA ALA A 57 -13.35 -34.30 12.81
C ALA A 57 -12.09 -33.43 13.05
N PRO A 58 -10.94 -34.01 13.41
CA PRO A 58 -9.70 -33.24 13.52
C PRO A 58 -9.34 -32.65 12.15
N ILE A 59 -8.98 -31.36 12.13
CA ILE A 59 -8.67 -30.63 10.89
C ILE A 59 -7.57 -31.39 10.13
N PRO A 60 -7.72 -31.69 8.83
CA PRO A 60 -6.75 -32.48 8.10
C PRO A 60 -5.37 -31.81 8.11
N LEU A 61 -4.35 -32.56 8.51
CA LEU A 61 -2.95 -32.10 8.63
C LEU A 61 -2.41 -31.45 7.35
N ALA A 62 -2.91 -31.85 6.18
CA ALA A 62 -2.57 -31.21 4.91
C ALA A 62 -3.07 -29.75 4.83
N LEU A 63 -4.28 -29.47 5.29
CA LEU A 63 -4.86 -28.12 5.28
C LEU A 63 -4.14 -27.20 6.27
N THR A 64 -3.82 -27.70 7.47
CA THR A 64 -3.04 -26.93 8.45
C THR A 64 -1.64 -26.62 7.92
N SER A 65 -0.99 -27.61 7.29
CA SER A 65 0.33 -27.45 6.67
C SER A 65 0.33 -26.38 5.55
N ILE A 66 -0.68 -26.40 4.67
CA ILE A 66 -0.85 -25.38 3.62
C ILE A 66 -1.03 -23.98 4.24
N PHE A 67 -1.84 -23.86 5.30
CA PHE A 67 -2.05 -22.59 6.00
C PHE A 67 -0.74 -22.03 6.60
N PHE A 68 0.07 -22.88 7.25
CA PHE A 68 1.38 -22.47 7.75
C PHE A 68 2.36 -22.08 6.64
N VAL A 69 2.36 -22.79 5.50
CA VAL A 69 3.19 -22.43 4.34
C VAL A 69 2.78 -21.07 3.76
N ILE A 70 1.47 -20.79 3.64
CA ILE A 70 0.98 -19.48 3.18
C ILE A 70 1.41 -18.37 4.15
N ILE A 71 1.26 -18.56 5.46
CA ILE A 71 1.72 -17.59 6.47
C ILE A 71 3.24 -17.39 6.40
N PHE A 72 4.02 -18.46 6.21
CA PHE A 72 5.47 -18.38 6.12
C PHE A 72 5.94 -17.63 4.87
N ILE A 73 5.35 -17.92 3.71
CA ILE A 73 5.63 -17.19 2.45
C ILE A 73 5.19 -15.74 2.56
N ALA A 74 4.00 -15.46 3.08
CA ALA A 74 3.51 -14.10 3.30
C ALA A 74 4.39 -13.34 4.32
N GLY A 75 4.87 -14.01 5.37
CA GLY A 75 5.78 -13.47 6.37
C GLY A 75 7.17 -13.15 5.80
N ILE A 76 7.74 -14.03 4.96
CA ILE A 76 9.00 -13.77 4.26
C ILE A 76 8.83 -12.62 3.26
N TYR A 77 7.78 -12.64 2.44
CA TYR A 77 7.48 -11.57 1.50
C TYR A 77 7.32 -10.23 2.23
N LEU A 78 6.57 -10.20 3.33
CA LEU A 78 6.43 -9.01 4.15
C LEU A 78 7.77 -8.61 4.78
N ALA A 79 8.58 -9.52 5.28
CA ALA A 79 9.90 -9.19 5.85
C ALA A 79 10.85 -8.58 4.80
N LEU A 80 10.89 -9.12 3.58
CA LEU A 80 11.75 -8.64 2.49
C LEU A 80 11.23 -7.35 1.85
N ASN A 81 9.91 -7.14 1.79
CA ASN A 81 9.30 -6.01 1.07
C ASN A 81 8.72 -4.90 1.98
N SER A 82 8.66 -5.06 3.30
CA SER A 82 8.14 -4.04 4.25
C SER A 82 9.10 -2.89 4.55
N GLY A 83 10.35 -2.93 4.07
CA GLY A 83 11.35 -1.90 4.38
C GLY A 83 11.71 -1.83 5.88
N GLY A 84 11.60 -2.95 6.60
CA GLY A 84 11.92 -3.03 8.03
C GLY A 84 10.94 -2.29 8.96
N PHE A 85 9.72 -2.02 8.50
CA PHE A 85 8.67 -1.30 9.25
C PHE A 85 9.08 0.10 9.78
N ARG A 86 10.16 0.70 9.25
CA ARG A 86 10.66 1.95 9.82
C ARG A 86 9.76 3.14 9.49
N SER A 87 9.39 3.89 10.52
CA SER A 87 8.37 4.93 10.42
C SER A 87 8.78 6.15 9.57
N ASP A 88 10.09 6.35 9.37
CA ASP A 88 10.68 7.38 8.50
C ASP A 88 10.41 7.13 7.00
N VAL A 89 10.44 5.86 6.56
CA VAL A 89 10.12 5.49 5.16
C VAL A 89 8.65 5.75 4.85
N PHE A 90 7.78 5.63 5.86
CA PHE A 90 6.33 5.76 5.68
C PHE A 90 5.78 7.17 5.91
N SER A 91 6.47 8.04 6.67
CA SER A 91 5.93 9.32 7.17
C SER A 91 6.83 10.55 6.93
N PRO A 92 6.48 11.47 5.99
CA PRO A 92 7.25 12.71 5.73
C PRO A 92 7.13 13.80 6.84
N LYS A 93 6.66 13.42 8.03
CA LYS A 93 6.61 14.23 9.26
C LYS A 93 7.48 13.66 10.40
N LEU A 94 7.94 12.42 10.32
CA LEU A 94 8.73 11.79 11.40
C LEU A 94 10.23 12.05 11.30
N VAL A 95 10.72 12.52 10.14
CA VAL A 95 12.10 13.02 9.95
C VAL A 95 12.44 14.19 10.91
N SER A 96 11.43 14.83 11.50
CA SER A 96 11.56 15.96 12.44
C SER A 96 11.21 15.65 13.91
N TRP A 97 10.87 14.40 14.27
CA TRP A 97 10.80 13.98 15.69
C TRP A 97 11.97 13.07 16.03
N SER A 98 13.18 13.64 16.03
CA SER A 98 14.34 13.04 16.67
C SER A 98 14.13 13.02 18.18
N GLY A 99 13.87 11.84 18.77
CA GLY A 99 13.45 11.74 20.17
C GLY A 99 13.45 10.33 20.75
N GLY A 100 14.55 9.58 20.59
CA GLY A 100 14.80 8.32 21.32
C GLY A 100 14.75 7.06 20.46
N GLY A 101 15.93 6.56 20.07
CA GLY A 101 16.10 5.31 19.33
C GLY A 101 17.46 5.29 18.62
N ALA A 102 18.40 4.49 19.11
CA ALA A 102 19.81 4.62 18.72
C ALA A 102 20.13 4.07 17.32
N GLY A 103 21.07 4.72 16.64
CA GLY A 103 22.17 4.00 16.00
C GLY A 103 21.89 3.31 14.66
N GLY A 104 21.23 3.98 13.73
CA GLY A 104 21.20 3.54 12.33
C GLY A 104 21.04 4.71 11.39
N VAL A 105 22.16 5.27 10.90
CA VAL A 105 22.14 6.25 9.81
C VAL A 105 21.36 5.64 8.65
N ALA A 106 20.21 6.24 8.36
CA ALA A 106 19.38 5.82 7.25
C ALA A 106 20.22 5.92 5.98
N ALA A 107 20.36 4.81 5.23
CA ALA A 107 20.76 4.93 3.84
C ALA A 107 19.77 5.91 3.17
N PRO A 108 20.25 6.89 2.38
CA PRO A 108 19.37 7.88 1.77
C PRO A 108 18.29 7.14 0.96
N VAL A 109 17.03 7.36 1.33
CA VAL A 109 15.89 6.69 0.69
C VAL A 109 15.90 7.06 -0.78
N ASP A 110 15.94 6.07 -1.68
CA ASP A 110 16.00 6.31 -3.12
C ASP A 110 14.85 7.23 -3.55
N PRO A 111 15.14 8.42 -4.12
CA PRO A 111 14.11 9.36 -4.56
C PRO A 111 13.14 8.74 -5.57
N LYS A 112 13.54 7.70 -6.32
CA LYS A 112 12.64 6.98 -7.22
C LYS A 112 11.56 6.19 -6.48
N VAL A 113 11.88 5.59 -5.34
CA VAL A 113 10.90 4.83 -4.52
C VAL A 113 9.87 5.79 -3.92
N VAL A 114 10.33 6.93 -3.40
CA VAL A 114 9.46 8.00 -2.90
C VAL A 114 8.61 8.59 -4.03
N GLY A 115 9.22 8.87 -5.18
CA GLY A 115 8.56 9.40 -6.36
C GLY A 115 7.48 8.47 -6.92
N LYS A 116 7.76 7.16 -6.99
CA LYS A 116 6.79 6.14 -7.40
C LYS A 116 5.56 6.13 -6.50
N ARG A 117 5.75 6.19 -5.17
CA ARG A 117 4.64 6.26 -4.21
C ARG A 117 3.79 7.51 -4.41
N ILE A 118 4.43 8.68 -4.58
CA ILE A 118 3.72 9.95 -4.83
C ILE A 118 2.96 9.88 -6.16
N TYR A 119 3.57 9.34 -7.21
CA TYR A 119 2.95 9.15 -8.52
C TYR A 119 1.68 8.29 -8.42
N THR A 120 1.78 7.13 -7.78
CA THR A 120 0.65 6.20 -7.56
C THR A 120 -0.46 6.81 -6.70
N GLN A 121 -0.14 7.74 -5.81
CA GLN A 121 -1.15 8.39 -4.95
C GLN A 121 -1.84 9.60 -5.59
N ASN A 122 -1.15 10.33 -6.47
CA ASN A 122 -1.59 11.66 -6.91
C ASN A 122 -1.72 11.80 -8.44
N CYS A 123 -0.79 11.22 -9.20
CA CYS A 123 -0.64 11.49 -10.64
C CYS A 123 -1.32 10.40 -11.50
N VAL A 124 -1.39 9.17 -11.00
CA VAL A 124 -1.87 7.99 -11.73
C VAL A 124 -3.32 8.12 -12.22
N VAL A 125 -4.15 8.89 -11.52
CA VAL A 125 -5.57 9.08 -11.84
C VAL A 125 -5.77 9.72 -13.23
N CYS A 126 -4.86 10.61 -13.64
CA CYS A 126 -4.88 11.24 -14.96
C CYS A 126 -3.87 10.59 -15.93
N HIS A 127 -2.61 10.43 -15.49
CA HIS A 127 -1.52 9.96 -16.38
C HIS A 127 -1.42 8.43 -16.52
N GLN A 128 -2.24 7.67 -15.80
CA GLN A 128 -2.29 6.20 -15.78
C GLN A 128 -1.03 5.52 -15.24
N THR A 129 -1.12 4.25 -14.85
CA THR A 129 0.03 3.47 -14.35
C THR A 129 1.11 3.29 -15.41
N SER A 130 0.73 3.31 -16.69
CA SER A 130 1.61 3.25 -17.85
C SER A 130 2.27 4.59 -18.22
N GLY A 131 1.90 5.70 -17.58
CA GLY A 131 2.36 7.04 -17.95
C GLY A 131 1.86 7.54 -19.31
N LEU A 132 1.02 6.77 -20.02
CA LEU A 132 0.52 7.13 -21.37
C LEU A 132 -0.65 8.12 -21.34
N GLY A 133 -1.24 8.39 -20.17
CA GLY A 133 -2.43 9.23 -20.05
C GLY A 133 -3.64 8.64 -20.80
N MET A 134 -4.42 9.52 -21.41
CA MET A 134 -5.59 9.17 -22.22
C MET A 134 -5.60 10.09 -23.45
N PRO A 135 -5.47 9.55 -24.69
CA PRO A 135 -5.41 10.36 -25.91
C PRO A 135 -6.56 11.38 -26.00
N GLY A 136 -6.22 12.64 -26.31
CA GLY A 136 -7.16 13.76 -26.38
C GLY A 136 -7.63 14.32 -25.03
N GLN A 137 -7.37 13.64 -23.90
CA GLN A 137 -7.82 14.07 -22.57
C GLN A 137 -6.65 14.33 -21.60
N PHE A 138 -5.79 13.36 -21.35
CA PHE A 138 -4.60 13.52 -20.49
C PHE A 138 -3.31 13.20 -21.27
N PRO A 139 -2.31 14.09 -21.26
CA PRO A 139 -1.11 13.89 -22.06
C PRO A 139 -0.22 12.75 -21.53
N PRO A 140 0.52 12.07 -22.44
CA PRO A 140 1.52 11.09 -22.06
C PRO A 140 2.75 11.77 -21.41
N LEU A 141 3.33 11.08 -20.42
CA LEU A 141 4.63 11.36 -19.83
C LEU A 141 5.75 10.51 -20.46
N VAL A 142 5.40 9.41 -21.15
CA VAL A 142 6.34 8.50 -21.80
C VAL A 142 6.89 9.10 -23.10
N GLY A 143 8.20 9.36 -23.12
CA GLY A 143 8.88 9.99 -24.24
C GLY A 143 8.24 11.31 -24.66
N SER A 144 7.82 12.11 -23.66
CA SER A 144 7.23 13.44 -23.83
C SER A 144 8.33 14.49 -23.78
N GLU A 145 8.33 15.43 -24.72
CA GLU A 145 9.25 16.56 -24.81
C GLU A 145 9.23 17.43 -23.53
N TRP A 146 8.13 17.39 -22.78
CA TRP A 146 7.98 18.06 -21.49
C TRP A 146 8.70 17.37 -20.34
N VAL A 147 8.99 16.08 -20.48
CA VAL A 147 9.65 15.24 -19.47
C VAL A 147 11.13 15.08 -19.78
N VAL A 148 11.47 14.75 -21.03
CA VAL A 148 12.87 14.49 -21.44
C VAL A 148 13.62 15.73 -21.93
N GLY A 149 12.91 16.85 -22.11
CA GLY A 149 13.43 18.06 -22.73
C GLY A 149 13.11 18.12 -24.23
N GLY A 150 13.01 19.35 -24.75
CA GLY A 150 12.78 19.63 -26.17
C GLY A 150 13.22 21.05 -26.53
N ASP A 151 13.06 21.45 -27.80
CA ASP A 151 13.68 22.66 -28.39
C ASP A 151 13.58 23.95 -27.55
N TRP A 152 12.47 24.11 -26.82
CA TRP A 152 12.25 25.23 -25.90
C TRP A 152 11.89 24.78 -24.48
N VAL A 153 11.70 23.46 -24.26
CA VAL A 153 11.20 22.92 -22.98
C VAL A 153 12.36 22.37 -22.16
N ALA A 154 12.54 22.95 -20.98
CA ALA A 154 13.53 22.58 -19.97
C ALA A 154 12.89 22.40 -18.58
N ASP A 155 13.71 21.92 -17.63
CA ASP A 155 13.29 21.44 -16.30
C ASP A 155 12.48 22.47 -15.49
N ASN A 156 12.78 23.77 -15.62
CA ASN A 156 12.03 24.83 -14.97
C ASN A 156 10.54 24.83 -15.32
N HIS A 157 10.17 24.50 -16.56
CA HIS A 157 8.77 24.43 -16.98
C HIS A 157 8.05 23.28 -16.27
N LEU A 158 8.66 22.10 -16.23
CA LEU A 158 8.09 20.91 -15.59
C LEU A 158 7.90 21.11 -14.09
N VAL A 159 8.88 21.72 -13.41
CA VAL A 159 8.75 22.13 -12.00
C VAL A 159 7.63 23.16 -11.81
N SER A 160 7.54 24.16 -12.68
CA SER A 160 6.52 25.22 -12.62
C SER A 160 5.09 24.68 -12.79
N ILE A 161 4.90 23.69 -13.65
CA ILE A 161 3.63 22.98 -13.85
C ILE A 161 3.20 22.25 -12.57
N LEU A 162 4.11 21.59 -11.85
CA LEU A 162 3.74 20.92 -10.59
C LEU A 162 3.42 21.92 -9.46
N LEU A 163 4.17 23.03 -9.37
CA LEU A 163 3.98 24.05 -8.34
C LEU A 163 2.66 24.82 -8.50
N HIS A 164 2.33 25.24 -9.73
CA HIS A 164 1.24 26.19 -10.01
C HIS A 164 0.12 25.62 -10.88
N GLY A 165 0.29 24.41 -11.41
CA GLY A 165 -0.65 23.82 -12.35
C GLY A 165 -0.47 24.37 -13.77
N MET A 166 -1.30 23.86 -14.67
CA MET A 166 -1.28 24.20 -16.08
C MET A 166 -2.71 24.24 -16.64
N GLN A 167 -3.01 25.18 -17.53
CA GLN A 167 -4.33 25.30 -18.17
C GLN A 167 -4.25 25.79 -19.62
N GLY A 168 -5.32 25.55 -20.37
CA GLY A 168 -5.43 25.93 -21.78
C GLY A 168 -4.79 24.91 -22.72
N ALA A 169 -4.64 25.31 -23.99
CA ALA A 169 -4.13 24.43 -25.04
C ALA A 169 -2.63 24.12 -24.84
N VAL A 170 -2.31 22.82 -24.77
CA VAL A 170 -0.97 22.26 -24.59
C VAL A 170 -0.72 21.22 -25.66
N GLN A 171 0.33 21.38 -26.46
CA GLN A 171 0.79 20.35 -27.40
C GLN A 171 1.77 19.40 -26.73
N VAL A 172 1.53 18.10 -26.87
CA VAL A 172 2.43 17.02 -26.44
C VAL A 172 2.51 15.99 -27.57
N LYS A 173 3.71 15.76 -28.11
CA LYS A 173 3.99 14.84 -29.22
C LYS A 173 3.08 15.10 -30.45
N GLY A 174 2.80 16.37 -30.74
CA GLY A 174 1.95 16.81 -31.85
C GLY A 174 0.43 16.68 -31.62
N VAL A 175 -0.01 16.23 -30.43
CA VAL A 175 -1.44 16.17 -30.06
C VAL A 175 -1.75 17.33 -29.11
N THR A 176 -2.85 18.04 -29.37
CA THR A 176 -3.34 19.13 -28.53
C THR A 176 -4.26 18.61 -27.41
N TYR A 177 -3.97 19.00 -26.18
CA TYR A 177 -4.76 18.78 -24.97
C TYR A 177 -5.24 20.14 -24.44
N ASN A 178 -6.42 20.20 -23.80
CA ASN A 178 -6.97 21.46 -23.27
C ASN A 178 -7.58 21.29 -21.85
N ASN A 179 -7.08 20.31 -21.08
CA ASN A 179 -7.51 20.08 -19.71
C ASN A 179 -6.58 20.79 -18.71
N ALA A 180 -7.14 21.18 -17.56
CA ALA A 180 -6.37 21.79 -16.49
C ALA A 180 -5.69 20.71 -15.62
N MET A 181 -4.40 20.89 -15.34
CA MET A 181 -3.67 20.16 -14.31
C MET A 181 -3.62 21.02 -13.04
N PRO A 182 -4.20 20.59 -11.90
CA PRO A 182 -4.18 21.36 -10.67
C PRO A 182 -2.76 21.55 -10.09
N PRO A 183 -2.53 22.64 -9.32
CA PRO A 183 -1.29 22.85 -8.56
C PRO A 183 -1.15 21.89 -7.38
N TRP A 184 0.07 21.40 -7.13
CA TRP A 184 0.38 20.49 -6.02
C TRP A 184 0.99 21.24 -4.82
N LYS A 185 0.31 22.30 -4.33
CA LYS A 185 0.78 23.18 -3.25
C LYS A 185 1.09 22.44 -1.93
N GLN A 186 0.46 21.29 -1.71
CA GLN A 186 0.65 20.42 -0.54
C GLN A 186 1.93 19.56 -0.59
N LEU A 187 2.60 19.45 -1.74
CA LEU A 187 3.84 18.69 -1.87
C LEU A 187 5.07 19.56 -1.55
N LYS A 188 5.94 19.04 -0.67
CA LYS A 188 7.25 19.62 -0.35
C LYS A 188 8.21 19.53 -1.54
N ASP A 189 9.28 20.31 -1.50
CA ASP A 189 10.28 20.36 -2.57
C ASP A 189 10.93 18.99 -2.83
N ASP A 190 11.30 18.26 -1.76
CA ASP A 190 11.81 16.89 -1.85
C ASP A 190 10.84 15.93 -2.55
N GLN A 191 9.54 16.11 -2.30
CA GLN A 191 8.47 15.25 -2.85
C GLN A 191 8.25 15.52 -4.35
N ILE A 192 8.30 16.80 -4.74
CA ILE A 192 8.23 17.21 -6.15
C ILE A 192 9.50 16.75 -6.90
N ALA A 193 10.69 16.96 -6.33
CA ALA A 193 11.95 16.47 -6.89
C ALA A 193 11.96 14.94 -7.08
N ALA A 194 11.47 14.20 -6.08
CA ALA A 194 11.34 12.74 -6.13
C ALA A 194 10.38 12.26 -7.24
N VAL A 195 9.17 12.83 -7.34
CA VAL A 195 8.20 12.39 -8.38
C VAL A 195 8.65 12.77 -9.79
N LEU A 196 9.29 13.93 -9.98
CA LEU A 196 9.87 14.31 -11.27
C LEU A 196 11.04 13.40 -11.66
N THR A 197 11.91 13.06 -10.72
CA THR A 197 13.02 12.12 -10.93
C THR A 197 12.53 10.71 -11.27
N TYR A 198 11.44 10.25 -10.64
CA TYR A 198 10.77 9.00 -11.02
C TYR A 198 10.26 9.06 -12.45
N ILE A 199 9.40 10.03 -12.79
CA ILE A 199 8.81 10.21 -14.14
C ILE A 199 9.89 10.28 -15.23
N ARG A 200 11.03 10.94 -14.96
CA ARG A 200 12.16 11.12 -15.89
C ARG A 200 13.04 9.89 -16.07
N SER A 201 12.85 8.83 -15.28
CA SER A 201 13.60 7.58 -15.37
C SER A 201 12.74 6.31 -15.52
N GLU A 202 11.40 6.45 -15.48
CA GLU A 202 10.45 5.36 -15.70
C GLU A 202 10.05 5.26 -17.20
N TRP A 203 9.50 4.12 -17.62
CA TRP A 203 8.97 3.87 -18.98
C TRP A 203 9.97 4.08 -20.12
N GLY A 204 11.28 3.96 -19.84
CA GLY A 204 12.34 4.20 -20.82
C GLY A 204 12.72 5.66 -21.01
N ASN A 205 12.17 6.59 -20.21
CA ASN A 205 12.67 7.96 -20.14
C ASN A 205 14.11 7.96 -19.60
N ALA A 206 14.97 8.79 -20.18
CA ALA A 206 16.39 8.88 -19.82
C ALA A 206 16.81 10.34 -19.67
N ALA A 207 16.27 11.03 -18.66
CA ALA A 207 16.60 12.42 -18.37
C ALA A 207 17.20 12.59 -16.96
N ALA A 208 17.99 13.65 -16.77
CA ALA A 208 18.71 13.91 -15.53
C ALA A 208 17.75 14.07 -14.32
N PRO A 209 18.12 13.60 -13.12
CA PRO A 209 17.30 13.78 -11.92
C PRO A 209 17.14 15.26 -11.57
N ILE A 210 16.03 15.60 -10.91
CA ILE A 210 15.75 16.95 -10.43
C ILE A 210 16.09 17.02 -8.94
N SER A 211 16.86 18.01 -8.52
CA SER A 211 17.24 18.18 -7.11
C SER A 211 16.17 18.95 -6.31
N PRO A 212 16.03 18.70 -4.99
CA PRO A 212 15.13 19.47 -4.12
C PRO A 212 15.48 20.95 -4.07
N GLU A 213 16.77 21.29 -4.10
CA GLU A 213 17.27 22.67 -4.06
C GLU A 213 16.82 23.45 -5.30
N TYR A 214 16.81 22.79 -6.47
CA TYR A 214 16.31 23.38 -7.70
C TYR A 214 14.81 23.65 -7.62
N VAL A 215 14.02 22.69 -7.13
CA VAL A 215 12.56 22.88 -6.92
C VAL A 215 12.29 24.03 -5.97
N LYS A 216 13.02 24.11 -4.85
CA LYS A 216 12.91 25.23 -3.91
C LYS A 216 13.22 26.56 -4.58
N SER A 217 14.32 26.65 -5.35
CA SER A 217 14.67 27.88 -6.08
C SER A 217 13.57 28.33 -7.06
N MET A 218 12.91 27.36 -7.72
CA MET A 218 11.78 27.63 -8.61
C MET A 218 10.52 28.04 -7.85
N ARG A 219 10.26 27.47 -6.66
CA ARG A 219 9.17 27.91 -5.77
C ARG A 219 9.38 29.35 -5.31
N ASP A 220 10.58 29.69 -4.88
CA ASP A 220 10.93 31.05 -4.45
C ASP A 220 10.76 32.05 -5.61
N LYS A 221 11.31 31.75 -6.80
CA LYS A 221 11.14 32.54 -8.04
C LYS A 221 9.68 32.76 -8.44
N THR A 222 8.77 31.84 -8.10
CA THR A 222 7.38 31.84 -8.57
C THR A 222 6.33 32.05 -7.47
N THR A 223 6.76 32.39 -6.24
CA THR A 223 5.87 32.54 -5.07
C THR A 223 4.77 33.58 -5.26
N ALA A 224 5.01 34.62 -6.05
CA ALA A 224 4.02 35.66 -6.36
C ALA A 224 2.91 35.20 -7.33
N ARG A 225 3.04 34.04 -7.98
CA ARG A 225 2.04 33.55 -8.95
C ARG A 225 0.96 32.72 -8.25
N THR A 226 -0.30 33.04 -8.54
CA THR A 226 -1.48 32.26 -8.11
C THR A 226 -2.11 31.47 -9.25
N GLU A 227 -1.99 31.96 -10.47
CA GLU A 227 -2.66 31.43 -11.66
C GLU A 227 -1.92 30.24 -12.29
N PRO A 228 -2.62 29.22 -12.81
CA PRO A 228 -2.00 28.14 -13.58
C PRO A 228 -1.27 28.66 -14.83
N TRP A 229 -0.27 27.91 -15.28
CA TRP A 229 0.51 28.27 -16.47
C TRP A 229 -0.19 27.90 -17.78
N SER A 230 -0.13 28.76 -18.78
CA SER A 230 -0.40 28.38 -20.17
C SER A 230 0.88 28.00 -20.92
N GLN A 231 0.77 27.17 -21.98
CA GLN A 231 1.92 26.86 -22.85
C GLN A 231 2.57 28.13 -23.42
N LYS A 232 1.76 29.17 -23.72
CA LYS A 232 2.26 30.44 -24.26
C LYS A 232 3.17 31.18 -23.27
N GLU A 233 2.80 31.24 -21.99
CA GLU A 233 3.62 31.87 -20.95
C GLU A 233 4.88 31.07 -20.66
N LEU A 234 4.75 29.74 -20.58
CA LEU A 234 5.91 28.86 -20.40
C LEU A 234 6.91 29.03 -21.56
N LYS A 235 6.44 29.10 -22.81
CA LYS A 235 7.32 29.35 -23.97
C LYS A 235 7.95 30.75 -24.00
N ALA A 236 7.41 31.70 -23.24
CA ALA A 236 8.01 33.03 -23.08
C ALA A 236 9.04 33.08 -21.93
N MET A 237 9.08 32.07 -21.05
CA MET A 237 10.09 31.94 -20.01
C MET A 237 11.41 31.42 -20.61
N PRO A 238 12.58 31.93 -20.18
CA PRO A 238 13.86 31.35 -20.57
C PRO A 238 13.96 29.88 -20.13
N ALA A 239 14.47 29.01 -21.01
CA ALA A 239 14.69 27.61 -20.68
C ALA A 239 15.86 27.44 -19.70
N GLU A 240 15.58 26.88 -18.52
CA GLU A 240 16.57 26.65 -17.46
C GLU A 240 16.55 25.15 -17.08
N SER A 241 17.71 24.50 -17.07
CA SER A 241 17.83 23.09 -16.64
C SER A 241 18.38 22.99 -15.22
N ALA A 242 17.99 21.93 -14.51
CA ALA A 242 18.40 21.69 -13.12
C ALA A 242 19.93 21.51 -12.99
N GLY A 243 20.60 21.04 -14.04
CA GLY A 243 22.06 20.93 -14.10
C GLY A 243 22.82 22.26 -14.30
N THR A 244 22.13 23.35 -14.65
CA THR A 244 22.75 24.68 -14.84
C THR A 244 22.65 25.57 -13.60
N SER A 245 21.71 25.26 -12.70
CA SER A 245 21.63 25.90 -11.38
C SER A 245 22.75 25.37 -10.50
N ALA A 246 23.86 26.11 -10.46
CA ALA A 246 25.02 25.74 -9.67
C ALA A 246 24.61 25.51 -8.21
N ALA A 247 24.89 24.31 -7.70
CA ALA A 247 24.87 24.07 -6.27
C ALA A 247 25.73 25.14 -5.58
N PRO A 248 25.32 25.71 -4.43
CA PRO A 248 26.23 26.51 -3.63
C PRO A 248 27.43 25.61 -3.32
N ALA A 249 28.61 26.03 -3.78
CA ALA A 249 29.80 25.20 -3.76
C ALA A 249 29.99 24.63 -2.35
N ALA A 250 30.03 23.29 -2.25
CA ALA A 250 30.43 22.65 -1.02
C ALA A 250 31.78 23.26 -0.61
N PRO A 251 31.93 23.77 0.63
CA PRO A 251 33.16 24.42 1.04
C PRO A 251 34.30 23.41 0.83
N ALA A 252 35.27 23.79 0.00
CA ALA A 252 36.41 22.95 -0.32
C ALA A 252 37.06 22.45 0.97
N PRO A 253 37.49 21.17 1.05
CA PRO A 253 38.14 20.67 2.25
C PRO A 253 39.33 21.57 2.57
N ALA A 254 39.28 22.22 3.73
CA ALA A 254 40.29 23.17 4.14
C ALA A 254 41.66 22.49 4.10
N ALA A 255 42.54 22.98 3.23
CA ALA A 255 43.85 22.39 3.01
C ALA A 255 44.58 22.27 4.36
N ALA A 256 45.02 21.06 4.69
CA ALA A 256 45.78 20.80 5.89
C ALA A 256 47.03 21.68 5.88
N LYS A 257 47.08 22.66 6.78
CA LYS A 257 48.28 23.46 7.00
C LYS A 257 49.33 22.57 7.64
N THR A 258 50.28 22.11 6.84
CA THR A 258 51.55 21.59 7.33
C THR A 258 52.21 22.66 8.20
N THR A 259 52.42 22.37 9.47
CA THR A 259 53.24 23.17 10.37
C THR A 259 54.70 22.70 10.30
N PRO A 260 55.65 23.51 9.81
CA PRO A 260 57.07 23.25 9.96
C PRO A 260 57.61 23.96 11.21
N SER A 261 58.05 23.20 12.20
CA SER A 261 58.89 23.62 13.34
C SER A 261 59.24 22.37 14.17
N ALA A 262 60.44 22.24 14.74
CA ALA A 262 61.71 22.92 14.51
C ALA A 262 62.84 22.02 15.04
#